data_AF-A8ABL6-F1
#
_entry.id   AF-A8ABL6-F1
#
_cell.length_a   1.000
_cell.length_b   1.000
_cell.length_c   1.000
_cell.angle_alpha   90.00
_cell.angle_beta   90.00
_cell.angle_gamma   90.00
#
_symmetry.space_group_name_H-M   'P 1'
#
loop_
_entity.id
_entity.type
_entity.pdbx_description
1 polymer ?
#
loop_
_entity_poly.entity_id
_entity_poly.type
_entity_poly.pdbx_seq_one_letter_code
_entity_poly.pdbx_strand_id
1 'polypeptide(L)'
;MGEERRRSNEEYYWLPRALSYFADKEVRQFNIIDRLANAVNEEVALNTLYDAMRTLKTIITSNKVEEVRRFVRKFGELKDEGGRPQYCYEGKCPAECKKVGEECCCDAEALYKLAMREVDDLKHSFVDEKSKKKAFLTLKIIAINALG
;
A
#
# COMPACT_ATOMS: atom_id res chain seq x y z
N MET A 1 -33.06 10.27 -15.30
CA MET A 1 -32.63 10.21 -13.88
C MET A 1 -32.23 8.78 -13.61
N GLY A 2 -30.96 8.56 -13.32
CA GLY A 2 -30.36 7.24 -13.19
C GLY A 2 -28.85 7.38 -13.35
N GLU A 3 -28.26 8.28 -12.56
CA GLU A 3 -26.81 8.35 -12.37
C GLU A 3 -26.38 7.06 -11.69
N GLU A 4 -26.17 6.05 -12.51
CA GLU A 4 -25.42 4.86 -12.15
C GLU A 4 -23.99 5.36 -11.89
N ARG A 5 -23.72 5.70 -10.62
CA ARG A 5 -22.39 5.95 -10.06
C ARG A 5 -21.52 4.72 -10.33
N ARG A 6 -21.00 4.61 -11.54
CA ARG A 6 -19.74 3.93 -11.83
C ARG A 6 -18.69 4.73 -11.08
N ARG A 7 -18.51 4.39 -9.80
CA ARG A 7 -17.37 4.85 -9.01
C ARG A 7 -16.15 4.55 -9.87
N SER A 8 -15.49 5.62 -10.29
CA SER A 8 -14.19 5.63 -10.93
C SER A 8 -13.23 4.91 -9.98
N ASN A 9 -13.18 3.59 -10.11
CA ASN A 9 -12.29 2.69 -9.39
C ASN A 9 -10.94 2.63 -10.10
N GLU A 10 -10.43 3.79 -10.52
CA GLU A 10 -8.98 4.01 -10.38
C GLU A 10 -8.72 4.22 -8.87
N GLU A 11 -9.07 3.19 -8.09
CA GLU A 11 -8.70 3.04 -6.69
C GLU A 11 -7.20 2.85 -6.74
N TYR A 12 -6.47 3.93 -6.45
CA TYR A 12 -5.04 3.86 -6.23
C TYR A 12 -4.76 2.72 -5.24
N TYR A 13 -4.19 1.63 -5.74
CA TYR A 13 -3.88 0.44 -4.96
C TYR A 13 -2.61 0.70 -4.14
N TRP A 14 -2.72 1.49 -3.06
CA TRP A 14 -1.55 1.86 -2.25
C TRP A 14 -1.03 0.67 -1.46
N LEU A 15 -1.92 -0.15 -0.87
CA LEU A 15 -1.54 -1.30 -0.09
C LEU A 15 -0.86 -2.41 -0.92
N PRO A 16 -1.37 -2.83 -2.10
CA PRO A 16 -0.67 -3.80 -2.94
C PRO A 16 0.73 -3.33 -3.35
N ARG A 17 0.87 -2.06 -3.72
CA ARG A 17 2.17 -1.47 -4.06
C ARG A 17 3.11 -1.43 -2.86
N ALA A 18 2.60 -1.05 -1.68
CA ALA A 18 3.37 -1.10 -0.44
C ALA A 18 3.84 -2.52 -0.11
N LEU A 19 3.00 -3.54 -0.32
CA LEU A 19 3.35 -4.94 -0.06
C LEU A 19 4.34 -5.50 -1.09
N SER A 20 4.31 -5.02 -2.34
CA SER A 20 5.28 -5.43 -3.37
C SER A 20 6.73 -5.10 -3.01
N TYR A 21 6.96 -4.18 -2.04
CA TYR A 21 8.27 -3.95 -1.46
C TYR A 21 8.84 -5.21 -0.79
N PHE A 22 8.02 -5.98 -0.07
CA PHE A 22 8.47 -7.20 0.62
C PHE A 22 8.74 -8.36 -0.34
N ALA A 23 8.09 -8.35 -1.50
CA ALA A 23 8.34 -9.27 -2.60
C ALA A 23 9.53 -8.86 -3.47
N ASP A 24 10.13 -7.70 -3.22
CA ASP A 24 11.27 -7.23 -4.00
C ASP A 24 12.47 -8.17 -3.85
N LYS A 25 13.10 -8.50 -4.98
CA LYS A 25 14.22 -9.45 -5.07
C LYS A 25 15.47 -8.98 -4.31
N GLU A 26 15.60 -7.69 -4.04
CA GLU A 26 16.67 -7.07 -3.27
C GLU A 26 16.37 -7.00 -1.77
N VAL A 27 15.10 -6.95 -1.37
CA VAL A 27 14.65 -6.91 0.04
C VAL A 27 14.49 -8.32 0.61
N ARG A 28 13.92 -9.24 -0.19
CA ARG A 28 13.70 -10.67 0.10
C ARG A 28 13.00 -10.96 1.44
N GLN A 29 12.05 -10.13 1.83
CA GLN A 29 11.21 -10.39 3.01
C GLN A 29 9.93 -11.13 2.60
N PHE A 30 10.11 -12.25 1.88
CA PHE A 30 9.00 -13.06 1.39
C PHE A 30 8.17 -13.70 2.50
N ASN A 31 8.71 -13.80 3.72
CA ASN A 31 8.00 -14.33 4.89
C ASN A 31 6.70 -13.57 5.20
N ILE A 32 6.65 -12.25 4.98
CA ILE A 32 5.44 -11.45 5.19
C ILE A 32 4.37 -11.79 4.14
N ILE A 33 4.78 -11.91 2.87
CA ILE A 33 3.87 -12.22 1.77
C ILE A 33 3.37 -13.67 1.86
N ASP A 34 4.25 -14.59 2.22
CA ASP A 34 3.90 -16.01 2.45
C ASP A 34 2.90 -16.17 3.59
N ARG A 35 3.13 -15.52 4.73
CA ARG A 35 2.18 -15.52 5.87
C ARG A 35 0.82 -14.94 5.49
N LEU A 36 0.80 -13.91 4.62
CA LEU A 36 -0.45 -13.30 4.16
C LEU A 36 -1.20 -14.21 3.20
N ALA A 37 -0.50 -14.81 2.23
CA ALA A 37 -1.07 -15.74 1.25
C ALA A 37 -1.64 -17.00 1.93
N ASN A 38 -0.90 -17.53 2.91
CA ASN A 38 -1.23 -18.74 3.66
C ASN A 38 -2.03 -18.46 4.94
N ALA A 39 -2.51 -17.23 5.15
CA ALA A 39 -3.35 -16.93 6.30
C ALA A 39 -4.57 -17.86 6.33
N VAL A 40 -4.79 -18.48 7.50
CA VAL A 40 -5.86 -19.45 7.73
C VAL A 40 -7.18 -18.79 8.13
N ASN A 41 -7.12 -17.56 8.64
CA ASN A 41 -8.26 -16.74 9.01
C ASN A 41 -7.93 -15.25 8.86
N GLU A 42 -8.95 -14.40 9.00
CA GLU A 42 -8.85 -12.95 8.85
C GLU A 42 -7.94 -12.28 9.87
N GLU A 43 -7.93 -12.76 11.11
CA GLU A 43 -7.15 -12.17 12.19
C GLU A 43 -5.65 -12.35 11.92
N VAL A 44 -5.25 -13.54 11.47
CA VAL A 44 -3.87 -13.83 11.04
C VAL A 44 -3.48 -12.96 9.85
N ALA A 45 -4.37 -12.76 8.87
CA ALA A 45 -4.10 -11.91 7.72
C ALA A 45 -3.92 -10.43 8.13
N LEU A 46 -4.84 -9.90 8.93
CA LEU A 46 -4.77 -8.53 9.44
C LEU A 46 -3.52 -8.30 10.29
N ASN A 47 -3.22 -9.20 11.23
CA ASN A 47 -2.02 -9.07 12.06
C ASN A 47 -0.75 -9.09 11.20
N THR A 48 -0.71 -9.92 10.15
CA THR A 48 0.42 -9.94 9.20
C THR A 48 0.55 -8.63 8.42
N LEU A 49 -0.56 -7.98 8.05
CA LEU A 49 -0.54 -6.66 7.42
C LEU A 49 -0.05 -5.58 8.37
N TYR A 50 -0.49 -5.58 9.63
CA TYR A 50 0.01 -4.63 10.62
C TYR A 50 1.51 -4.83 10.88
N ASP A 51 1.99 -6.08 10.93
CA ASP A 51 3.42 -6.39 11.01
C ASP A 51 4.19 -5.84 9.79
N ALA A 52 3.62 -5.99 8.59
CA ALA A 52 4.19 -5.45 7.35
C ALA A 52 4.27 -3.91 7.40
N MET A 53 3.17 -3.25 7.76
CA MET A 53 3.12 -1.78 7.88
C MET A 53 4.08 -1.27 8.94
N ARG A 54 4.22 -1.97 10.08
CA ARG A 54 5.19 -1.62 11.11
C ARG A 54 6.62 -1.69 10.57
N THR A 55 6.95 -2.72 9.81
CA THR A 55 8.26 -2.87 9.17
C THR A 55 8.52 -1.72 8.17
N LEU A 56 7.54 -1.38 7.33
CA LEU A 56 7.64 -0.22 6.44
C LEU A 56 7.88 1.08 7.19
N LYS A 57 7.14 1.32 8.29
CA LYS A 57 7.33 2.51 9.12
C LYS A 57 8.77 2.59 9.63
N THR A 58 9.34 1.48 10.12
CA THR A 58 10.74 1.43 10.55
C THR A 58 11.69 1.80 9.42
N ILE A 59 11.48 1.27 8.21
CA ILE A 59 12.31 1.59 7.04
C ILE A 59 12.21 3.07 6.68
N ILE A 60 11.01 3.63 6.61
CA ILE A 60 10.74 5.03 6.24
C ILE A 60 11.36 6.00 7.26
N THR A 61 11.30 5.65 8.54
CA THR A 61 11.91 6.45 9.61
C THR A 61 13.42 6.20 9.79
N SER A 62 13.99 5.24 9.06
CA SER A 62 15.41 4.95 9.12
C SER A 62 16.22 5.97 8.32
N ASN A 63 17.49 6.17 8.69
CA ASN A 63 18.42 7.02 7.92
C ASN A 63 18.90 6.38 6.59
N LYS A 64 18.31 5.25 6.17
CA LYS A 64 18.75 4.51 4.99
C LYS A 64 17.96 4.97 3.76
N VAL A 65 18.39 6.10 3.20
CA VAL A 65 17.76 6.74 2.02
C VAL A 65 17.54 5.76 0.86
N GLU A 66 18.47 4.83 0.64
CA GLU A 66 18.33 3.82 -0.42
C GLU A 66 17.18 2.83 -0.18
N GLU A 67 16.90 2.45 1.08
CA GLU A 67 15.74 1.60 1.37
C GLU A 67 14.42 2.36 1.13
N VAL A 68 14.40 3.65 1.47
CA VAL A 68 13.25 4.53 1.23
C VAL A 68 13.03 4.75 -0.27
N ARG A 69 14.09 4.97 -1.05
CA ARG A 69 14.05 5.07 -2.51
C ARG A 69 13.47 3.82 -3.15
N ARG A 70 13.93 2.63 -2.71
CA ARG A 70 13.39 1.36 -3.20
C ARG A 70 11.89 1.22 -2.90
N PHE A 71 11.45 1.60 -1.70
CA PHE A 71 10.03 1.60 -1.35
C PHE A 71 9.21 2.52 -2.26
N VAL A 72 9.63 3.79 -2.42
CA VAL A 72 8.91 4.76 -3.25
C VAL A 72 8.84 4.30 -4.71
N ARG A 73 9.91 3.69 -5.24
CA ARG A 73 9.95 3.16 -6.62
C ARG A 73 8.90 2.07 -6.87
N LYS A 74 8.37 1.41 -5.84
CA LYS A 74 7.25 0.47 -6.00
C LYS A 74 5.94 1.12 -6.39
N PHE A 75 5.85 2.44 -6.20
CA PHE A 75 4.69 3.19 -6.62
C PHE A 75 4.83 3.71 -8.04
N GLY A 76 6.04 3.78 -8.62
CA GLY A 76 6.23 4.16 -10.01
C GLY A 76 7.53 4.94 -10.21
N GLU A 77 7.49 5.93 -11.09
CA GLU A 77 8.66 6.76 -11.38
C GLU A 77 9.08 7.54 -10.13
N LEU A 78 10.35 7.37 -9.79
CA LEU A 78 10.96 8.05 -8.66
C LEU A 78 11.41 9.45 -9.10
N LYS A 79 10.88 10.49 -8.46
CA LYS A 79 11.39 11.86 -8.57
C LYS A 79 12.15 12.21 -7.28
N ASP A 80 13.37 12.71 -7.42
CA ASP A 80 14.17 13.21 -6.30
C ASP A 80 14.04 14.74 -6.25
N GLU A 81 13.19 15.25 -5.36
CA GLU A 81 13.08 16.68 -5.08
C GLU A 81 13.75 17.01 -3.75
N GLY A 82 14.78 17.87 -3.77
CA GLY A 82 15.48 18.29 -2.56
C GLY A 82 16.15 17.13 -1.79
N GLY A 83 16.54 16.07 -2.50
CA GLY A 83 17.15 14.86 -1.92
C GLY A 83 16.16 13.92 -1.23
N ARG A 84 14.85 14.13 -1.40
CA ARG A 84 13.80 13.24 -0.88
C ARG A 84 13.16 12.45 -2.02
N PRO A 85 13.12 11.11 -1.93
CA PRO A 85 12.44 10.28 -2.91
C PRO A 85 10.91 10.48 -2.85
N GLN A 86 10.30 10.79 -3.99
CA GLN A 86 8.87 11.00 -4.12
C GLN A 86 8.31 10.24 -5.32
N TYR A 87 7.05 9.82 -5.21
CA TYR A 87 6.26 9.29 -6.30
C TYR A 87 5.29 10.37 -6.76
N CYS A 88 5.36 10.76 -8.03
CA CYS A 88 4.49 11.78 -8.61
C CYS A 88 3.61 11.19 -9.71
N TYR A 89 2.36 11.66 -9.78
CA TYR A 89 1.40 11.24 -10.79
C TYR A 89 0.38 12.36 -11.05
N GLU A 90 -0.26 12.32 -12.21
CA GLU A 90 -1.37 13.21 -12.55
C GLU A 90 -2.69 12.63 -12.01
N GLY A 91 -3.52 13.47 -11.39
CA GLY A 91 -4.83 13.06 -10.93
C GLY A 91 -5.26 13.69 -9.61
N LYS A 92 -6.13 12.98 -8.89
CA LYS A 92 -6.69 13.45 -7.62
C LYS A 92 -5.65 13.31 -6.52
N CYS A 93 -5.16 14.45 -6.01
CA CYS A 93 -4.29 14.50 -4.84
C CYS A 93 -4.99 14.01 -3.57
N PRO A 94 -4.47 12.98 -2.90
CA PRO A 94 -4.76 12.69 -1.52
C PRO A 94 -4.26 13.82 -0.63
N ALA A 95 -4.88 13.99 0.55
CA ALA A 95 -4.50 15.02 1.50
C ALA A 95 -3.07 14.83 2.04
N GLU A 96 -2.58 13.60 2.02
CA GLU A 96 -1.23 13.22 2.44
C GLU A 96 -0.15 13.66 1.46
N CYS A 97 -0.51 13.95 0.21
CA CYS A 97 0.44 14.26 -0.86
C CYS A 97 0.45 15.76 -1.18
N LYS A 98 1.56 16.23 -1.74
CA LYS A 98 1.75 17.62 -2.13
C LYS A 98 1.40 17.80 -3.61
N LYS A 99 0.58 18.80 -3.92
CA LYS A 99 0.35 19.22 -5.31
C LYS A 99 1.52 20.08 -5.80
N VAL A 100 2.12 19.69 -6.92
CA VAL A 100 3.24 20.39 -7.58
C VAL A 100 2.87 20.60 -9.04
N GLY A 101 2.42 21.82 -9.37
CA GLY A 101 1.86 22.10 -10.69
C GLY A 101 0.58 21.30 -10.94
N GLU A 102 0.59 20.47 -11.99
CA GLU A 102 -0.51 19.57 -12.36
C GLU A 102 -0.36 18.16 -11.73
N GLU A 103 0.79 17.88 -11.13
CA GLU A 103 1.09 16.58 -10.52
C GLU A 103 0.84 16.56 -9.01
N CYS A 104 0.64 15.36 -8.49
CA CYS A 104 0.54 15.03 -7.08
C CYS A 104 1.73 14.17 -6.67
N CYS A 105 2.57 14.72 -5.80
CA CYS A 105 3.79 14.10 -5.33
C CYS A 105 3.65 13.63 -3.88
N CYS A 106 3.85 12.33 -3.67
CA CYS A 106 3.77 11.67 -2.38
C CYS A 106 5.17 11.21 -1.96
N ASP A 107 5.65 11.66 -0.80
CA ASP A 107 6.84 11.09 -0.19
C ASP A 107 6.55 9.72 0.45
N ALA A 108 7.59 9.06 0.93
CA ALA A 108 7.45 7.74 1.55
C ALA A 108 6.50 7.72 2.75
N GLU A 109 6.44 8.80 3.54
CA GLU A 109 5.54 8.88 4.69
C GLU A 109 4.08 9.00 4.25
N ALA A 110 3.81 9.81 3.23
CA ALA A 110 2.49 9.94 2.62
C ALA A 110 2.00 8.60 2.04
N LEU A 111 2.85 7.91 1.29
CA LEU A 111 2.56 6.60 0.71
C LEU A 111 2.23 5.56 1.78
N TYR A 112 2.98 5.55 2.89
CA TYR A 112 2.70 4.69 4.03
C TYR A 112 1.35 5.01 4.68
N LYS A 113 1.03 6.28 4.90
CA LYS A 113 -0.26 6.69 5.49
C LYS A 113 -1.44 6.26 4.61
N LEU A 114 -1.30 6.36 3.29
CA LEU A 114 -2.30 5.92 2.34
C LEU A 114 -2.50 4.41 2.38
N ALA A 115 -1.41 3.63 2.37
CA ALA A 115 -1.50 2.18 2.52
C ALA A 115 -2.10 1.76 3.87
N MET A 116 -1.74 2.45 4.96
CA MET A 116 -2.26 2.19 6.30
C MET A 116 -3.76 2.46 6.40
N ARG A 117 -4.27 3.52 5.74
CA ARG A 117 -5.71 3.79 5.66
C ARG A 117 -6.46 2.62 5.04
N GLU A 118 -5.93 2.04 3.96
CA GLU A 118 -6.55 0.85 3.34
C GLU A 118 -6.57 -0.36 4.30
N VAL A 119 -5.52 -0.55 5.10
CA VAL A 119 -5.49 -1.61 6.14
C VAL A 119 -6.57 -1.36 7.20
N ASP A 120 -6.74 -0.12 7.65
CA ASP A 120 -7.77 0.23 8.62
C ASP A 120 -9.18 0.10 8.03
N ASP A 121 -9.40 0.48 6.78
CA ASP A 121 -10.68 0.29 6.07
C ASP A 121 -11.02 -1.20 5.92
N LEU A 122 -10.02 -2.04 5.65
CA LEU A 122 -10.16 -3.48 5.63
C LEU A 122 -10.56 -4.00 7.02
N LYS A 123 -9.91 -3.55 8.09
CA LYS A 123 -10.28 -3.92 9.48
C LYS A 123 -11.75 -3.61 9.78
N HIS A 124 -12.24 -2.43 9.39
CA HIS A 124 -13.64 -2.04 9.56
C HIS A 124 -14.61 -2.80 8.64
N SER A 125 -14.12 -3.44 7.58
CA SER A 125 -14.93 -4.27 6.69
C SER A 125 -15.20 -5.67 7.27
N PHE A 126 -14.53 -6.09 8.35
CA PHE A 126 -14.76 -7.38 9.01
C PHE A 126 -15.94 -7.36 10.00
N VAL A 127 -16.91 -6.46 9.84
CA VAL A 127 -18.04 -6.32 10.78
C VAL A 127 -19.15 -7.36 10.56
N ASP A 128 -19.38 -7.84 9.32
CA ASP A 128 -20.36 -8.89 8.99
C ASP A 128 -19.76 -10.05 8.18
N GLU A 129 -20.27 -11.27 8.34
CA GLU A 129 -19.67 -12.50 7.79
C GLU A 129 -19.50 -12.48 6.25
N LYS A 130 -20.39 -11.79 5.53
CA LYS A 130 -20.32 -11.69 4.07
C LYS A 130 -19.21 -10.72 3.64
N SER A 131 -19.09 -9.59 4.32
CA SER A 131 -18.01 -8.62 4.12
C SER A 131 -16.65 -9.19 4.55
N LYS A 132 -16.61 -10.01 5.61
CA LYS A 132 -15.40 -10.73 6.05
C LYS A 132 -14.82 -11.64 4.97
N LYS A 133 -15.64 -12.51 4.36
CA LYS A 133 -15.19 -13.42 3.29
C LYS A 133 -14.68 -12.64 2.08
N LYS A 134 -15.34 -11.55 1.72
CA LYS A 134 -14.92 -10.67 0.63
C LYS A 134 -13.58 -9.98 0.94
N ALA A 135 -13.45 -9.37 2.11
CA ALA A 135 -12.21 -8.71 2.54
C ALA A 135 -11.04 -9.69 2.61
N PHE A 136 -11.26 -10.90 3.12
CA PHE A 136 -10.25 -11.94 3.17
C PHE A 136 -9.79 -12.41 1.78
N LEU A 137 -10.73 -12.58 0.83
CA LEU A 137 -10.38 -12.90 -0.55
C LEU A 137 -9.59 -11.75 -1.19
N THR A 138 -10.00 -10.50 -0.95
CA THR A 138 -9.28 -9.31 -1.40
C THR A 138 -7.85 -9.31 -0.89
N LEU A 139 -7.61 -9.62 0.39
CA LEU A 139 -6.26 -9.70 0.95
C LEU A 139 -5.38 -10.73 0.26
N LYS A 140 -5.93 -11.91 -0.05
CA LYS A 140 -5.18 -12.94 -0.79
C LYS A 140 -4.84 -12.50 -2.21
N ILE A 141 -5.78 -11.85 -2.90
CA ILE A 141 -5.54 -11.29 -4.24
C ILE A 141 -4.46 -10.21 -4.17
N ILE A 142 -4.51 -9.34 -3.17
CA ILE A 142 -3.49 -8.30 -2.92
C ILE A 142 -2.11 -8.94 -2.71
N ALA A 143 -2.03 -9.99 -1.90
CA ALA A 143 -0.77 -10.71 -1.63
C ALA A 143 -0.21 -11.36 -2.90
N ILE A 144 -1.06 -11.98 -3.71
CA ILE A 144 -0.67 -12.61 -4.98
C ILE A 144 -0.20 -11.54 -5.97
N ASN A 145 -0.92 -10.43 -6.11
CA ASN A 145 -0.55 -9.34 -7.00
C ASN A 145 0.74 -8.63 -6.55
N ALA A 146 1.05 -8.64 -5.26
CA ALA A 146 2.32 -8.11 -4.75
C ALA A 146 3.54 -8.94 -5.20
N LEU A 147 3.36 -10.19 -5.64
CA LEU A 147 4.42 -11.06 -6.15
C LEU A 147 4.72 -10.89 -7.66
N GLY A 148 3.85 -10.19 -8.40
CA GLY A 148 3.91 -10.02 -9.86
C GLY A 148 4.78 -8.85 -10.30
#